data_AF-A0A5C7HJL9-F1
#
_entry.id   AF-A0A5C7HJL9-F1
#
_cell.length_a   1.000
_cell.length_b   1.000
_cell.length_c   1.000
_cell.angle_alpha   90.00
_cell.angle_beta   90.00
_cell.angle_gamma   90.00
#
_symmetry.space_group_name_H-M   'P 1'
#
loop_
_entity.id
_entity.type
_entity.pdbx_description
1 polymer ?
#
loop_
_entity_poly.entity_id
_entity_poly.type
_entity_poly.pdbx_seq_one_letter_code
_entity_poly.pdbx_strand_id
1 'polypeptide(L)'
;MQTLSTIHTRRNSRVYDKKKNEKRGQNMDPIDDDFSLGLGDNDDDVADNTTQQRTITYSGAGSNSVTKKPRQKGPGIKPPNFYEVRVPLLKKEMENTRSAMKDHVETWANHGCSILSDGWKDKREMTLINFLINCPKGSMFIKSVDALSYAKTGEKMFELLSKFMEKIGVNNVVQMVIDSALNNVLAGRLLEAKYPTLFWTPCAAHCLDLILKDIYKLPNMKKTFERAMMVNSYIYKHSGLVNMLRKFTNKKELLRPAKTRFATAFIIFQMLHSLKSNLRKIFNSDQWFASKWAKEAGSKKVVEVILMPSFWNHMVFALKVSSPLVRVLRLVDSERRPPMGYIYVCI
;
A
#
# COMPACT_ATOMS: atom_id res chain seq x y z
N MET A 1 -34.07 28.19 -35.38
CA MET A 1 -35.11 29.00 -34.72
C MET A 1 -35.67 28.14 -33.58
N GLN A 2 -35.21 28.32 -32.33
CA GLN A 2 -35.86 29.11 -31.25
C GLN A 2 -37.28 28.56 -30.94
N THR A 3 -37.68 28.12 -29.74
CA THR A 3 -37.55 28.63 -28.34
C THR A 3 -38.00 27.52 -27.35
N LEU A 4 -37.29 27.18 -26.26
CA LEU A 4 -37.38 27.64 -24.84
C LEU A 4 -38.61 27.27 -23.96
N SER A 5 -38.30 26.56 -22.85
CA SER A 5 -38.91 26.55 -21.49
C SER A 5 -40.30 25.88 -21.32
N THR A 6 -40.73 25.25 -20.21
CA THR A 6 -40.51 25.50 -18.77
C THR A 6 -40.85 24.24 -17.94
N ILE A 7 -40.20 24.12 -16.79
CA ILE A 7 -40.39 23.14 -15.70
C ILE A 7 -41.70 23.42 -14.92
N HIS A 8 -42.47 22.38 -14.58
CA HIS A 8 -43.34 22.43 -13.40
C HIS A 8 -43.39 21.11 -12.60
N THR A 9 -43.08 21.29 -11.33
CA THR A 9 -42.94 20.34 -10.22
C THR A 9 -44.31 19.81 -9.77
N ARG A 10 -44.44 18.49 -9.55
CA ARG A 10 -45.52 17.94 -8.69
C ARG A 10 -44.92 17.25 -7.46
N ARG A 11 -45.08 17.93 -6.33
CA ARG A 11 -44.91 17.44 -4.95
C ARG A 11 -45.88 16.28 -4.69
N ASN A 12 -45.38 15.17 -4.14
CA ASN A 12 -46.20 14.22 -3.41
C ASN A 12 -45.88 14.33 -1.91
N SER A 13 -46.81 14.96 -1.18
CA SER A 13 -46.88 14.98 0.28
C SER A 13 -47.50 13.68 0.78
N ARG A 14 -46.80 12.91 1.63
CA ARG A 14 -47.44 11.91 2.50
C ARG A 14 -47.20 12.27 3.97
N VAL A 15 -48.31 12.70 4.53
CA VAL A 15 -48.76 12.82 5.92
C VAL A 15 -47.96 12.01 6.95
N TYR A 16 -47.54 12.71 7.99
CA TYR A 16 -47.09 12.20 9.28
C TYR A 16 -48.25 11.57 10.06
N ASP A 17 -48.04 10.38 10.62
CA ASP A 17 -48.91 9.86 11.68
C ASP A 17 -48.08 9.51 12.93
N LYS A 18 -48.55 9.99 14.08
CA LYS A 18 -47.90 9.93 15.40
C LYS A 18 -48.68 8.98 16.31
N LYS A 19 -47.97 8.07 16.98
CA LYS A 19 -48.22 7.32 18.25
C LYS A 19 -47.80 5.86 18.01
N LYS A 20 -47.11 5.14 18.92
CA LYS A 20 -47.11 5.14 20.39
C LYS A 20 -45.84 4.40 20.88
N ASN A 21 -45.27 4.86 21.99
CA ASN A 21 -44.16 4.21 22.71
C ASN A 21 -44.57 2.84 23.24
N GLU A 22 -43.75 1.80 23.02
CA GLU A 22 -43.68 0.65 23.92
C GLU A 22 -42.29 -0.01 23.87
N LYS A 23 -41.77 -0.30 25.07
CA LYS A 23 -40.42 -0.78 25.36
C LYS A 23 -40.15 -2.15 24.74
N ARG A 24 -39.05 -2.31 24.00
CA ARG A 24 -38.40 -3.61 23.81
C ARG A 24 -36.89 -3.45 24.01
N GLY A 25 -36.36 -4.21 24.96
CA GLY A 25 -34.94 -4.26 25.30
C GLY A 25 -34.11 -4.69 24.10
N GLN A 26 -32.97 -4.03 23.93
CA GLN A 26 -31.95 -4.42 22.97
C GLN A 26 -31.23 -5.68 23.48
N ASN A 27 -31.68 -6.85 23.04
CA ASN A 27 -30.79 -7.99 22.92
C ASN A 27 -30.09 -7.85 21.57
N MET A 28 -28.80 -7.51 21.58
CA MET A 28 -27.95 -7.69 20.39
C MET A 28 -27.66 -9.18 20.26
N ASP A 29 -27.93 -9.72 19.08
CA ASP A 29 -27.58 -11.09 18.71
C ASP A 29 -26.06 -11.32 18.77
N PRO A 30 -25.60 -12.58 18.95
CA PRO A 30 -24.18 -12.91 19.01
C PRO A 30 -23.47 -12.55 17.70
N ILE A 31 -22.31 -11.90 17.81
CA ILE A 31 -21.46 -11.53 16.67
C ILE A 31 -20.64 -12.75 16.28
N ASP A 32 -20.85 -13.26 15.07
CA ASP A 32 -20.02 -14.31 14.47
C ASP A 32 -18.54 -13.87 14.40
N ASP A 33 -17.67 -14.71 14.97
CA ASP A 33 -16.27 -14.43 15.30
C ASP A 33 -15.26 -14.92 14.22
N ASP A 34 -15.69 -15.33 13.03
CA ASP A 34 -14.79 -15.85 12.00
C ASP A 34 -14.46 -14.81 10.92
N PHE A 35 -13.35 -14.09 11.12
CA PHE A 35 -12.70 -13.23 10.12
C PHE A 35 -11.40 -13.87 9.62
N SER A 36 -11.49 -15.09 9.08
CA SER A 36 -10.39 -15.73 8.36
C SER A 36 -10.34 -15.27 6.90
N LEU A 37 -9.57 -14.22 6.61
CA LEU A 37 -9.01 -14.04 5.27
C LEU A 37 -7.78 -14.92 5.19
N GLY A 38 -7.87 -16.04 4.48
CA GLY A 38 -6.74 -16.93 4.19
C GLY A 38 -5.59 -16.12 3.58
N LEU A 39 -4.61 -15.80 4.42
CA LEU A 39 -3.28 -15.41 4.00
C LEU A 39 -2.64 -16.70 3.51
N GLY A 40 -2.60 -16.90 2.19
CA GLY A 40 -1.70 -17.91 1.64
C GLY A 40 -0.29 -17.52 2.06
N ASP A 41 0.35 -18.39 2.83
CA ASP A 41 1.78 -18.33 3.12
C ASP A 41 2.52 -18.27 1.79
N ASN A 42 3.08 -17.09 1.47
CA ASN A 42 4.19 -16.85 0.53
C ASN A 42 4.28 -15.34 0.31
N ASP A 43 4.78 -14.60 1.30
CA ASP A 43 5.34 -13.25 1.12
C ASP A 43 6.47 -13.09 2.14
N ASP A 44 7.65 -13.59 1.77
CA ASP A 44 8.91 -13.36 2.48
C ASP A 44 9.36 -11.92 2.21
N ASP A 45 8.92 -10.98 3.04
CA ASP A 45 9.55 -9.66 3.18
C ASP A 45 9.58 -9.26 4.65
N VAL A 46 10.40 -9.98 5.42
CA VAL A 46 10.81 -9.58 6.77
C VAL A 46 12.25 -9.08 6.69
N ALA A 47 12.42 -7.75 6.62
CA ALA A 47 13.71 -7.11 6.77
C ALA A 47 14.15 -7.18 8.25
N ASP A 48 14.97 -8.17 8.58
CA ASP A 48 15.70 -8.24 9.84
C ASP A 48 16.88 -7.24 9.82
N ASN A 49 17.07 -6.54 10.93
CA ASN A 49 18.04 -5.45 11.03
C ASN A 49 18.83 -5.63 12.32
N THR A 50 19.90 -6.42 12.25
CA THR A 50 20.92 -6.49 13.30
C THR A 50 22.33 -6.57 12.68
N THR A 51 23.04 -5.44 12.78
CA THR A 51 24.51 -5.23 12.82
C THR A 51 25.45 -6.13 12.01
N GLN A 52 25.88 -5.58 10.86
CA GLN A 52 27.22 -5.63 10.25
C GLN A 52 28.01 -6.94 10.27
N GLN A 53 27.88 -7.69 9.18
CA GLN A 53 29.00 -7.96 8.25
C GLN A 53 28.43 -7.83 6.82
N ARG A 54 29.24 -7.31 5.88
CA ARG A 54 28.82 -7.10 4.49
C ARG A 54 28.47 -8.45 3.83
N THR A 55 27.22 -8.86 3.92
CA THR A 55 26.66 -9.99 3.18
C THR A 55 25.54 -9.46 2.30
N ILE A 56 25.79 -9.44 0.99
CA ILE A 56 24.79 -9.15 -0.03
C ILE A 56 23.75 -10.28 0.05
N THR A 57 22.55 -9.99 0.56
CA THR A 57 21.41 -10.89 0.45
C THR A 57 20.93 -10.89 -1.00
N TYR A 58 21.17 -11.98 -1.73
CA TYR A 58 20.55 -12.23 -3.03
C TYR A 58 19.13 -12.77 -2.80
N SER A 59 18.13 -11.90 -2.75
CA SER A 59 16.71 -12.26 -2.89
C SER A 59 16.28 -12.26 -4.37
N GLY A 60 17.08 -12.89 -5.23
CA GLY A 60 16.90 -12.92 -6.69
C GLY A 60 16.22 -14.19 -7.21
N ALA A 61 15.23 -14.74 -6.49
CA ALA A 61 14.57 -16.00 -6.89
C ALA A 61 13.34 -15.82 -7.81
N GLY A 62 12.95 -14.58 -8.13
CA GLY A 62 11.68 -14.29 -8.84
C GLY A 62 11.79 -13.86 -10.30
N SER A 63 12.97 -13.59 -10.86
CA SER A 63 13.09 -13.17 -12.26
C SER A 63 13.35 -14.36 -13.18
N ASN A 64 12.49 -14.54 -14.19
CA ASN A 64 12.67 -15.53 -15.26
C ASN A 64 13.93 -15.33 -16.12
N SER A 65 14.72 -14.27 -15.88
CA SER A 65 16.05 -14.07 -16.48
C SER A 65 17.18 -14.64 -15.61
N VAL A 66 17.00 -14.76 -14.29
CA VAL A 66 17.96 -15.43 -13.38
C VAL A 66 17.74 -16.95 -13.37
N THR A 67 16.60 -17.44 -13.87
CA THR A 67 16.29 -18.88 -14.01
C THR A 67 16.94 -19.56 -15.20
N LYS A 68 17.77 -18.87 -16.00
CA LYS A 68 18.94 -19.55 -16.56
C LYS A 68 19.94 -19.80 -15.43
N LYS A 69 19.54 -20.66 -14.48
CA LYS A 69 20.49 -21.42 -13.66
C LYS A 69 21.57 -21.89 -14.64
N PRO A 70 22.87 -21.72 -14.35
CA PRO A 70 23.84 -22.50 -15.06
C PRO A 70 23.38 -23.96 -14.87
N ARG A 71 22.92 -24.60 -15.96
CA ARG A 71 22.99 -26.06 -16.05
C ARG A 71 24.36 -26.38 -15.48
N GLN A 72 24.42 -27.18 -14.40
CA GLN A 72 25.66 -27.51 -13.70
C GLN A 72 26.74 -27.80 -14.76
N LYS A 73 27.58 -26.80 -15.02
CA LYS A 73 28.67 -26.87 -15.98
C LYS A 73 29.92 -27.00 -15.13
N GLY A 74 30.21 -28.24 -14.74
CA GLY A 74 31.48 -28.73 -14.18
C GLY A 74 32.07 -28.00 -12.95
N PRO A 75 32.86 -28.69 -12.12
CA PRO A 75 33.76 -28.01 -11.19
C PRO A 75 34.80 -27.20 -12.00
N GLY A 76 34.87 -25.87 -11.82
CA GLY A 76 35.92 -25.03 -12.43
C GLY A 76 35.50 -23.67 -13.01
N ILE A 77 34.21 -23.29 -13.02
CA ILE A 77 33.80 -21.97 -13.53
C ILE A 77 34.04 -20.88 -12.48
N LYS A 78 34.91 -19.93 -12.81
CA LYS A 78 35.14 -18.72 -12.02
C LYS A 78 33.93 -17.78 -12.16
N PRO A 79 33.35 -17.26 -11.06
CA PRO A 79 32.25 -16.30 -11.15
C PRO A 79 32.72 -15.01 -11.85
N PRO A 80 31.80 -14.29 -12.52
CA PRO A 80 32.13 -13.01 -13.14
C PRO A 80 32.67 -12.02 -12.10
N ASN A 81 33.68 -11.26 -12.47
CA ASN A 81 34.22 -10.20 -11.64
C ASN A 81 33.34 -8.93 -11.69
N PHE A 82 33.59 -8.00 -10.77
CA PHE A 82 32.80 -6.75 -10.66
C PHE A 82 32.73 -5.95 -11.96
N TYR A 83 33.81 -5.89 -12.73
CA TYR A 83 33.84 -5.17 -14.00
C TYR A 83 32.96 -5.86 -15.05
N GLU A 84 33.04 -7.19 -15.15
CA GLU A 84 32.24 -7.99 -16.08
C GLU A 84 30.74 -7.82 -15.82
N VAL A 85 30.32 -7.81 -14.55
CA VAL A 85 28.91 -7.60 -14.19
C VAL A 85 28.43 -6.20 -14.56
N ARG A 86 29.17 -5.16 -14.16
CA ARG A 86 28.69 -3.77 -14.27
C ARG A 86 28.78 -3.17 -15.68
N VAL A 87 29.60 -3.72 -16.58
CA VAL A 87 29.79 -3.17 -17.93
C VAL A 87 29.28 -4.13 -19.01
N PRO A 88 30.00 -5.21 -19.41
CA PRO A 88 29.60 -5.99 -20.57
C PRO A 88 28.34 -6.81 -20.32
N LEU A 89 28.21 -7.47 -19.16
CA LEU A 89 27.03 -8.28 -18.86
C LEU A 89 25.78 -7.41 -18.68
N LEU A 90 25.90 -6.27 -17.99
CA LEU A 90 24.80 -5.32 -17.87
C LEU A 90 24.35 -4.78 -19.23
N LYS A 91 25.28 -4.37 -20.10
CA LYS A 91 24.94 -3.89 -21.46
C LYS A 91 24.22 -4.97 -22.26
N LYS A 92 24.74 -6.19 -22.24
CA LYS A 92 24.13 -7.34 -22.91
C LYS A 92 22.71 -7.61 -22.39
N GLU A 93 22.51 -7.57 -21.08
CA GLU A 93 21.19 -7.82 -20.51
C GLU A 93 20.20 -6.66 -20.78
N MET A 94 20.68 -5.42 -20.83
CA MET A 94 19.87 -4.29 -21.28
C MET A 94 19.43 -4.44 -22.74
N GLU A 95 20.33 -4.88 -23.62
CA GLU A 95 20.00 -5.13 -25.03
C GLU A 95 19.03 -6.30 -25.20
N ASN A 96 19.22 -7.39 -24.44
CA ASN A 96 18.29 -8.51 -24.39
C ASN A 96 16.90 -8.05 -23.94
N THR A 97 16.83 -7.29 -22.85
CA THR A 97 15.57 -6.76 -22.31
C THR A 97 14.91 -5.83 -23.32
N ARG A 98 15.67 -4.91 -23.94
CA ARG A 98 15.14 -4.01 -24.97
C ARG A 98 14.61 -4.76 -26.19
N SER A 99 15.26 -5.85 -26.55
CA SER A 99 14.82 -6.71 -27.67
C SER A 99 13.54 -7.46 -27.33
N ALA A 100 13.43 -8.01 -26.13
CA ALA A 100 12.21 -8.65 -25.64
C ALA A 100 11.03 -7.68 -25.52
N MET A 101 11.32 -6.40 -25.34
CA MET A 101 10.34 -5.33 -25.19
C MET A 101 9.93 -4.64 -26.50
N LYS A 102 10.47 -5.05 -27.66
CA LYS A 102 10.14 -4.44 -28.97
C LYS A 102 8.66 -4.53 -29.30
N ASP A 103 8.07 -5.72 -29.12
CA ASP A 103 6.66 -5.97 -29.37
C ASP A 103 5.75 -5.03 -28.57
N HIS A 104 6.15 -4.65 -27.34
CA HIS A 104 5.40 -3.67 -26.56
C HIS A 104 5.44 -2.29 -27.23
N VAL A 105 6.62 -1.83 -27.63
CA VAL A 105 6.81 -0.51 -28.28
C VAL A 105 6.01 -0.39 -29.56
N GLU A 106 6.00 -1.45 -30.38
CA GLU A 106 5.26 -1.48 -31.65
C GLU A 106 3.75 -1.37 -31.44
N THR A 107 3.21 -1.90 -30.33
CA THR A 107 1.77 -1.77 -30.04
C THR A 107 1.32 -0.35 -29.68
N TRP A 108 2.24 0.53 -29.27
CA TRP A 108 1.88 1.88 -28.84
C TRP A 108 1.30 2.72 -29.99
N ALA A 109 1.76 2.51 -31.23
CA ALA A 109 1.24 3.22 -32.39
C ALA A 109 -0.20 2.81 -32.75
N ASN A 110 -0.58 1.56 -32.47
CA ASN A 110 -1.88 1.00 -32.85
C ASN A 110 -2.95 1.19 -31.78
N HIS A 111 -2.57 1.07 -30.50
CA HIS A 111 -3.50 1.06 -29.38
C HIS A 111 -3.28 2.20 -28.37
N GLY A 112 -2.19 2.96 -28.53
CA GLY A 112 -1.73 3.89 -27.51
C GLY A 112 -1.12 3.19 -26.28
N CYS A 113 -0.64 4.01 -25.35
CA CYS A 113 -0.11 3.56 -24.08
C CYS A 113 -0.45 4.53 -22.94
N SER A 114 -0.42 4.01 -21.71
CA SER A 114 -0.55 4.80 -20.48
C SER A 114 0.83 4.93 -19.84
N ILE A 115 1.24 6.16 -19.54
CA ILE A 115 2.45 6.40 -18.76
C ILE A 115 2.07 6.41 -17.27
N LEU A 116 2.79 5.63 -16.48
CA LEU A 116 2.70 5.59 -15.02
C LEU A 116 3.96 6.27 -14.46
N SER A 117 3.78 7.24 -13.57
CA SER A 117 4.90 7.83 -12.83
C SER A 117 4.69 7.66 -11.33
N ASP A 118 5.60 6.93 -10.70
CA ASP A 118 5.60 6.68 -9.25
C ASP A 118 6.79 7.40 -8.59
N GLY A 119 6.47 8.31 -7.67
CA GLY A 119 7.43 9.12 -6.95
C GLY A 119 7.66 8.60 -5.54
N TRP A 120 8.91 8.40 -5.16
CA TRP A 120 9.30 8.06 -3.80
C TRP A 120 10.33 9.04 -3.25
N LYS A 121 10.22 9.34 -1.95
CA LYS A 121 11.20 10.11 -1.19
C LYS A 121 11.85 9.24 -0.13
N ASP A 122 13.17 9.22 -0.13
CA ASP A 122 13.94 8.50 0.88
C ASP A 122 14.11 9.33 2.18
N LYS A 123 14.67 8.72 3.22
CA LYS A 123 14.92 9.40 4.51
C LYS A 123 16.00 10.49 4.43
N ARG A 124 16.73 10.57 3.32
CA ARG A 124 17.76 11.57 3.03
C ARG A 124 17.23 12.66 2.09
N GLU A 125 15.90 12.74 1.92
CA GLU A 125 15.20 13.68 1.04
C GLU A 125 15.53 13.53 -0.46
N MET A 126 16.18 12.43 -0.88
CA MET A 126 16.33 12.11 -2.30
C MET A 126 14.95 11.77 -2.87
N THR A 127 14.59 12.42 -3.97
CA THR A 127 13.33 12.17 -4.65
C THR A 127 13.61 11.42 -5.94
N LEU A 128 13.11 10.19 -6.06
CA LEU A 128 13.21 9.38 -7.27
C LEU A 128 11.84 9.24 -7.90
N ILE A 129 11.78 9.36 -9.22
CA ILE A 129 10.56 9.13 -10.01
C ILE A 129 10.82 8.00 -11.00
N ASN A 130 10.04 6.94 -10.88
CA ASN A 130 10.04 5.80 -11.79
C ASN A 130 9.02 6.03 -12.88
N PHE A 131 9.42 5.82 -14.12
CA PHE A 131 8.55 5.86 -15.28
C PHE A 131 8.32 4.46 -15.82
N LEU A 132 7.05 4.07 -15.85
CA LEU A 132 6.59 2.84 -16.48
C LEU A 132 5.61 3.17 -17.60
N ILE A 133 5.53 2.29 -18.58
CA ILE A 133 4.56 2.36 -19.66
C ILE A 133 3.73 1.10 -19.64
N ASN A 134 2.42 1.25 -19.64
CA ASN A 134 1.46 0.16 -19.74
C ASN A 134 0.78 0.18 -21.11
N CYS A 135 0.67 -1.00 -21.70
CA CYS A 135 0.01 -1.23 -22.99
C CYS A 135 -0.69 -2.59 -22.96
N PRO A 136 -1.45 -2.99 -24.00
CA PRO A 136 -2.14 -4.29 -24.02
C PRO A 136 -1.22 -5.52 -23.85
N LYS A 137 0.08 -5.38 -24.16
CA LYS A 137 1.09 -6.43 -23.96
C LYS A 137 1.61 -6.52 -22.52
N GLY A 138 1.35 -5.50 -21.68
CA GLY A 138 1.76 -5.40 -20.29
C GLY A 138 2.56 -4.14 -19.97
N SER A 139 3.09 -4.10 -18.74
CA SER A 139 3.86 -2.99 -18.18
C SER A 139 5.35 -3.12 -18.45
N MET A 140 6.01 -2.00 -18.75
CA MET A 140 7.44 -1.91 -18.97
C MET A 140 8.03 -0.78 -18.14
N PHE A 141 9.07 -1.08 -17.36
CA PHE A 141 9.90 -0.05 -16.75
C PHE A 141 10.80 0.61 -17.80
N ILE A 142 10.79 1.94 -17.87
CA ILE A 142 11.57 2.69 -18.86
C ILE A 142 12.82 3.30 -18.25
N LYS A 143 12.64 4.05 -17.15
CA LYS A 143 13.75 4.70 -16.45
C LYS A 143 13.32 5.16 -15.05
N SER A 144 14.31 5.38 -14.20
CA SER A 144 14.18 6.16 -12.97
C SER A 144 14.93 7.48 -13.14
N VAL A 145 14.42 8.55 -12.55
CA VAL A 145 15.00 9.90 -12.63
C VAL A 145 15.15 10.45 -11.22
N ASP A 146 16.33 11.00 -10.92
CA ASP A 146 16.51 11.88 -9.77
C ASP A 146 15.72 13.16 -10.01
N ALA A 147 14.64 13.30 -9.24
CA ALA A 147 13.68 14.37 -9.31
C ALA A 147 13.84 15.38 -8.18
N LEU A 148 14.96 15.38 -7.44
CA LEU A 148 15.18 16.34 -6.34
C LEU A 148 14.98 17.80 -6.77
N SER A 149 15.42 18.15 -7.99
CA SER A 149 15.26 19.49 -8.56
C SER A 149 13.86 19.75 -9.14
N TYR A 150 13.12 18.70 -9.52
CA TYR A 150 11.84 18.76 -10.23
C TYR A 150 10.62 18.68 -9.30
N ALA A 151 10.67 17.85 -8.25
CA ALA A 151 9.55 17.56 -7.37
C ALA A 151 9.14 18.73 -6.44
N LYS A 152 9.83 19.86 -6.54
CA LYS A 152 9.60 21.06 -5.70
C LYS A 152 8.39 21.87 -6.15
N THR A 153 8.09 21.92 -7.45
CA THR A 153 6.95 22.71 -7.98
C THR A 153 6.22 21.94 -9.08
N GLY A 154 4.95 22.27 -9.31
CA GLY A 154 4.14 21.61 -10.34
C GLY A 154 4.62 21.91 -11.75
N GLU A 155 5.20 23.08 -12.01
CA GLU A 155 5.72 23.49 -13.33
C GLU A 155 6.94 22.66 -13.72
N LYS A 156 7.87 22.44 -12.78
CA LYS A 156 9.04 21.60 -13.03
C LYS A 156 8.65 20.14 -13.21
N MET A 157 7.66 19.67 -12.46
CA MET A 157 7.09 18.34 -12.68
C MET A 157 6.46 18.24 -14.08
N PHE A 158 5.70 19.25 -14.51
CA PHE A 158 5.16 19.34 -15.87
C PHE A 158 6.26 19.29 -16.93
N GLU A 159 7.37 20.03 -16.77
CA GLU A 159 8.49 19.98 -17.71
C GLU A 159 9.09 18.57 -17.84
N LEU A 160 9.30 17.90 -16.70
CA LEU A 160 9.84 16.54 -16.67
C LEU A 160 8.90 15.55 -17.38
N LEU A 161 7.61 15.61 -17.07
CA LEU A 161 6.58 14.74 -17.65
C LEU A 161 6.40 15.02 -19.15
N SER A 162 6.37 16.29 -19.57
CA SER A 162 6.25 16.69 -20.97
C SER A 162 7.44 16.18 -21.79
N LYS A 163 8.68 16.38 -21.31
CA LYS A 163 9.89 15.85 -21.98
C LYS A 163 9.85 14.32 -22.10
N PHE A 164 9.28 13.65 -21.10
CA PHE A 164 9.11 12.20 -21.16
C PHE A 164 8.07 11.78 -22.19
N MET A 165 6.91 12.44 -22.25
CA MET A 165 5.88 12.20 -23.27
C MET A 165 6.42 12.43 -24.68
N GLU A 166 7.14 13.53 -24.92
CA GLU A 166 7.76 13.85 -26.21
C GLU A 166 8.72 12.74 -26.66
N LYS A 167 9.49 12.15 -25.72
CA LYS A 167 10.39 11.02 -26.01
C LYS A 167 9.64 9.75 -26.44
N ILE A 168 8.46 9.49 -25.88
CA ILE A 168 7.63 8.33 -26.24
C ILE A 168 6.85 8.58 -27.55
N GLY A 169 6.63 9.86 -27.88
CA GLY A 169 5.79 10.31 -28.97
C GLY A 169 4.39 10.60 -28.45
N VAL A 170 4.00 11.88 -28.42
CA VAL A 170 2.74 12.34 -27.84
C VAL A 170 1.52 11.61 -28.42
N ASN A 171 1.53 11.32 -29.73
CA ASN A 171 0.45 10.61 -30.42
C ASN A 171 0.27 9.15 -29.95
N ASN A 172 1.30 8.57 -29.33
CA ASN A 172 1.25 7.22 -28.78
C ASN A 172 0.70 7.20 -27.34
N VAL A 173 0.60 8.34 -26.67
CA VAL A 173 0.25 8.42 -25.25
C VAL A 173 -1.21 8.84 -25.11
N VAL A 174 -2.03 7.96 -24.52
CA VAL A 174 -3.46 8.22 -24.30
C VAL A 174 -3.71 8.71 -22.87
N GLN A 175 -2.90 8.26 -21.92
CA GLN A 175 -3.14 8.51 -20.49
C GLN A 175 -1.85 8.76 -19.72
N MET A 176 -1.90 9.66 -18.76
CA MET A 176 -0.88 9.83 -17.73
C MET A 176 -1.46 9.56 -16.34
N VAL A 177 -0.88 8.57 -15.65
CA VAL A 177 -1.24 8.18 -14.29
C VAL A 177 -0.13 8.61 -13.33
N ILE A 178 -0.44 9.55 -12.44
CA ILE A 178 0.48 10.04 -11.40
C ILE A 178 -0.25 10.17 -10.07
N ASP A 179 0.47 10.20 -8.96
CA ASP A 179 -0.16 10.40 -7.64
C ASP A 179 -0.91 11.75 -7.56
N SER A 180 -1.81 11.87 -6.59
CA SER A 180 -2.63 13.07 -6.40
C SER A 180 -2.01 14.08 -5.43
N ALA A 181 -0.68 14.09 -5.26
CA ALA A 181 -0.02 15.16 -4.52
C ALA A 181 -0.20 16.51 -5.24
N LEU A 182 -0.24 17.61 -4.49
CA LEU A 182 -0.57 18.94 -5.00
C LEU A 182 0.21 19.33 -6.28
N ASN A 183 1.53 19.15 -6.26
CA ASN A 183 2.39 19.48 -7.40
C ASN A 183 2.10 18.61 -8.63
N ASN A 184 1.74 17.35 -8.41
CA ASN A 184 1.42 16.40 -9.47
C ASN A 184 0.03 16.67 -10.05
N VAL A 185 -0.94 17.09 -9.23
CA VAL A 185 -2.25 17.56 -9.71
C VAL A 185 -2.05 18.76 -10.63
N LEU A 186 -1.27 19.76 -10.22
CA LEU A 186 -0.97 20.92 -11.08
C LEU A 186 -0.29 20.50 -12.39
N ALA A 187 0.73 19.65 -12.31
CA ALA A 187 1.43 19.15 -13.49
C ALA A 187 0.49 18.39 -14.45
N GLY A 188 -0.39 17.53 -13.91
CA GLY A 188 -1.38 16.80 -14.67
C GLY A 188 -2.34 17.71 -15.42
N ARG A 189 -2.85 18.75 -14.75
CA ARG A 189 -3.74 19.76 -15.39
C ARG A 189 -3.03 20.54 -16.50
N LEU A 190 -1.75 20.90 -16.30
CA LEU A 190 -0.97 21.56 -17.34
C LEU A 190 -0.73 20.65 -18.56
N LEU A 191 -0.54 19.34 -18.34
CA LEU A 191 -0.43 18.37 -19.44
C LEU A 191 -1.73 18.24 -20.22
N GLU A 192 -2.88 18.13 -19.56
CA GLU A 192 -4.19 18.09 -20.23
C GLU A 192 -4.44 19.37 -21.05
N ALA A 193 -4.02 20.53 -20.53
CA ALA A 193 -4.15 21.79 -21.25
C ALA A 193 -3.21 21.87 -22.48
N LYS A 194 -1.99 21.33 -22.39
CA LYS A 194 -1.02 21.32 -23.51
C LYS A 194 -1.35 20.25 -24.56
N TYR A 195 -1.89 19.12 -24.14
CA TYR A 195 -2.15 17.94 -24.98
C TYR A 195 -3.63 17.56 -24.91
N PRO A 196 -4.50 18.11 -25.79
CA PRO A 196 -5.95 17.90 -25.71
C PRO A 196 -6.42 16.44 -25.84
N THR A 197 -5.57 15.56 -26.39
CA THR A 197 -5.86 14.13 -26.55
C THR A 197 -5.42 13.28 -25.35
N LEU A 198 -4.74 13.87 -24.36
CA LEU A 198 -4.23 13.20 -23.18
C LEU A 198 -5.24 13.27 -22.03
N PHE A 199 -5.46 12.13 -21.37
CA PHE A 199 -6.16 12.09 -20.09
C PHE A 199 -5.18 12.01 -18.93
N TRP A 200 -5.24 12.95 -17.98
CA TRP A 200 -4.58 12.78 -16.70
C TRP A 200 -5.52 12.11 -15.70
N THR A 201 -5.03 11.08 -15.03
CA THR A 201 -5.79 10.38 -13.99
C THR A 201 -4.96 10.22 -12.73
N PRO A 202 -5.53 10.49 -11.53
CA PRO A 202 -4.82 10.23 -10.30
C PRO A 202 -4.64 8.73 -10.07
N CYS A 203 -3.53 8.35 -9.42
CA CYS A 203 -3.26 6.96 -9.07
C CYS A 203 -4.34 6.43 -8.11
N ALA A 204 -5.08 5.40 -8.54
CA ALA A 204 -6.15 4.81 -7.75
C ALA A 204 -5.67 4.22 -6.42
N ALA A 205 -4.49 3.57 -6.40
CA ALA A 205 -3.88 3.06 -5.17
C ALA A 205 -3.61 4.20 -4.17
N HIS A 206 -3.09 5.33 -4.66
CA HIS A 206 -2.86 6.51 -3.82
C HIS A 206 -4.18 7.12 -3.32
N CYS A 207 -5.21 7.23 -4.17
CA CYS A 207 -6.54 7.69 -3.75
C CYS A 207 -7.15 6.80 -2.66
N LEU A 208 -7.05 5.48 -2.80
CA LEU A 208 -7.53 4.53 -1.77
C LEU A 208 -6.76 4.67 -0.46
N ASP A 209 -5.45 4.87 -0.50
CA ASP A 209 -4.64 5.13 0.71
C ASP A 209 -5.05 6.45 1.39
N LEU A 210 -5.43 7.47 0.63
CA LEU A 210 -5.98 8.73 1.17
C LEU A 210 -7.38 8.56 1.77
N ILE A 211 -8.25 7.75 1.19
CA ILE A 211 -9.56 7.43 1.79
C ILE A 211 -9.36 6.70 3.12
N LEU A 212 -8.47 5.69 3.14
CA LEU A 212 -8.11 4.99 4.37
C LEU A 212 -7.55 5.96 5.41
N LYS A 213 -6.66 6.88 5.00
CA LYS A 213 -6.13 7.94 5.85
C LYS A 213 -7.21 8.72 6.57
N ASP A 214 -8.23 9.15 5.83
CA ASP A 214 -9.29 9.98 6.40
C ASP A 214 -10.23 9.18 7.31
N ILE A 215 -10.49 7.91 7.01
CA ILE A 215 -11.20 7.00 7.93
C ILE A 215 -10.45 6.87 9.25
N TYR A 216 -9.13 6.65 9.22
CA TYR A 216 -8.31 6.50 10.43
C TYR A 216 -8.10 7.82 11.21
N LYS A 217 -8.41 8.98 10.61
CA LYS A 217 -8.44 10.27 11.33
C LYS A 217 -9.70 10.49 12.16
N LEU A 218 -10.77 9.71 11.94
CA LEU A 218 -12.00 9.83 12.73
C LEU A 218 -11.69 9.64 14.22
N PRO A 219 -12.28 10.41 15.15
CA PRO A 219 -11.86 10.45 16.56
C PRO A 219 -11.74 9.07 17.23
N ASN A 220 -12.72 8.20 17.01
CA ASN A 220 -12.72 6.84 17.59
C ASN A 220 -11.65 5.95 16.96
N MET A 221 -11.43 6.04 15.65
CA MET A 221 -10.41 5.28 14.93
C MET A 221 -9.01 5.74 15.32
N LYS A 222 -8.79 7.06 15.33
CA LYS A 222 -7.54 7.69 15.74
C LYS A 222 -7.15 7.29 17.17
N LYS A 223 -8.09 7.41 18.12
CA LYS A 223 -7.86 7.02 19.52
C LYS A 223 -7.55 5.53 19.67
N THR A 224 -8.23 4.68 18.88
CA THR A 224 -7.96 3.24 18.86
C THR A 224 -6.58 2.94 18.28
N PHE A 225 -6.18 3.66 17.23
CA PHE A 225 -4.86 3.53 16.62
C PHE A 225 -3.74 3.96 17.57
N GLU A 226 -3.88 5.09 18.25
CA GLU A 226 -2.93 5.56 19.25
C GLU A 226 -2.77 4.56 20.41
N ARG A 227 -3.87 3.97 20.88
CA ARG A 227 -3.86 2.90 21.89
C ARG A 227 -3.16 1.64 21.40
N ALA A 228 -3.43 1.21 20.17
CA ALA A 228 -2.76 0.07 19.55
C ALA A 228 -1.25 0.30 19.43
N MET A 229 -0.84 1.49 19.00
CA MET A 229 0.56 1.90 18.92
C MET A 229 1.22 1.93 20.30
N MET A 230 0.53 2.44 21.33
CA MET A 230 1.01 2.43 22.71
C MET A 230 1.28 1.00 23.20
N VAL A 231 0.34 0.06 22.99
CA VAL A 231 0.52 -1.36 23.35
C VAL A 231 1.73 -1.94 22.62
N ASN A 232 1.82 -1.72 21.31
CA ASN A 232 2.87 -2.27 20.47
C ASN A 232 4.26 -1.73 20.86
N SER A 233 4.38 -0.41 21.03
CA SER A 233 5.61 0.24 21.47
C SER A 233 6.03 -0.21 22.87
N TYR A 234 5.08 -0.44 23.78
CA TYR A 234 5.41 -0.94 25.11
C TYR A 234 6.01 -2.35 25.05
N ILE A 235 5.40 -3.27 24.29
CA ILE A 235 5.92 -4.62 24.13
C ILE A 235 7.34 -4.60 23.52
N TYR A 236 7.54 -3.85 22.43
CA TYR A 236 8.85 -3.79 21.76
C TYR A 236 9.93 -3.04 22.54
N LYS A 237 9.55 -2.15 23.47
CA LYS A 237 10.49 -1.50 24.38
C LYS A 237 11.17 -2.50 25.33
N HIS A 238 10.50 -3.61 25.64
CA HIS A 238 10.97 -4.57 26.63
C HIS A 238 11.25 -5.93 25.98
N SER A 239 12.52 -6.26 25.75
CA SER A 239 12.95 -7.53 25.16
C SER A 239 12.37 -8.76 25.87
N GLY A 240 12.22 -8.72 27.19
CA GLY A 240 11.58 -9.78 27.96
C GLY A 240 10.08 -9.94 27.69
N LEU A 241 9.36 -8.85 27.39
CA LEU A 241 7.95 -8.92 26.94
C LEU A 241 7.83 -9.42 25.51
N VAL A 242 8.77 -9.07 24.63
CA VAL A 242 8.85 -9.68 23.29
C VAL A 242 9.04 -11.20 23.40
N ASN A 243 9.91 -11.66 24.29
CA ASN A 243 10.11 -13.08 24.54
C ASN A 243 8.86 -13.74 25.14
N MET A 244 8.16 -13.06 26.03
CA MET A 244 6.88 -13.54 26.58
C MET A 244 5.82 -13.63 25.46
N LEU A 245 5.70 -12.60 24.61
CA LEU A 245 4.83 -12.63 23.44
C LEU A 245 5.12 -13.84 22.55
N ARG A 246 6.39 -14.07 22.20
CA ARG A 246 6.79 -15.22 21.37
C ARG A 246 6.42 -16.58 22.01
N LYS A 247 6.50 -16.70 23.34
CA LYS A 247 6.08 -17.92 24.07
C LYS A 247 4.57 -18.16 23.98
N PHE A 248 3.77 -17.11 24.14
CA PHE A 248 2.31 -17.20 24.16
C PHE A 248 1.66 -17.24 22.76
N THR A 249 2.44 -16.99 21.70
CA THR A 249 1.93 -16.86 20.32
C THR A 249 2.57 -17.84 19.34
N ASN A 250 3.30 -18.84 19.83
CA ASN A 250 4.07 -19.78 18.99
C ASN A 250 5.01 -19.06 18.02
N LYS A 251 5.80 -18.11 18.54
CA LYS A 251 6.76 -17.26 17.82
C LYS A 251 6.16 -16.26 16.81
N LYS A 252 4.85 -16.02 16.81
CA LYS A 252 4.28 -14.91 16.04
C LYS A 252 4.73 -13.58 16.64
N GLU A 253 5.09 -12.63 15.79
CA GLU A 253 5.48 -11.29 16.20
C GLU A 253 4.39 -10.27 15.87
N LEU A 254 4.43 -9.13 16.55
CA LEU A 254 3.66 -7.96 16.11
C LEU A 254 4.42 -7.26 14.98
N LEU A 255 3.74 -6.46 14.17
CA LEU A 255 4.46 -5.64 13.20
C LEU A 255 5.19 -4.51 13.93
N ARG A 256 6.48 -4.35 13.63
CA ARG A 256 7.20 -3.12 13.98
C ARG A 256 6.71 -2.00 13.07
N PRO A 257 6.11 -0.93 13.61
CA PRO A 257 5.55 0.13 12.78
C PRO A 257 6.67 0.84 12.01
N ALA A 258 6.66 0.74 10.68
CA ALA A 258 7.47 1.58 9.82
C ALA A 258 6.67 2.84 9.41
N LYS A 259 7.37 3.93 9.06
CA LYS A 259 6.74 5.10 8.43
C LYS A 259 6.39 4.77 6.98
N THR A 260 5.29 4.05 6.74
CA THR A 260 4.74 3.84 5.39
C THR A 260 3.24 3.54 5.46
N ARG A 261 2.45 4.25 4.61
CA ARG A 261 1.06 4.03 4.12
C ARG A 261 -0.03 3.59 5.13
N PHE A 262 -1.26 4.04 4.95
CA PHE A 262 -2.37 3.76 5.89
C PHE A 262 -2.84 2.31 5.87
N ALA A 263 -2.51 1.56 4.82
CA ALA A 263 -2.59 0.10 4.82
C ALA A 263 -1.89 -0.52 6.05
N THR A 264 -0.81 0.08 6.56
CA THR A 264 -0.11 -0.40 7.76
C THR A 264 -0.97 -0.33 9.02
N ALA A 265 -1.85 0.66 9.15
CA ALA A 265 -2.77 0.75 10.28
C ALA A 265 -3.76 -0.42 10.29
N PHE A 266 -4.27 -0.78 9.11
CA PHE A 266 -5.11 -1.96 8.94
C PHE A 266 -4.37 -3.25 9.32
N ILE A 267 -3.13 -3.44 8.86
CA ILE A 267 -2.37 -4.65 9.16
C ILE A 267 -2.05 -4.73 10.67
N ILE A 268 -1.68 -3.61 11.32
CA ILE A 268 -1.48 -3.55 12.77
C ILE A 268 -2.75 -3.98 13.53
N PHE A 269 -3.92 -3.49 13.11
CA PHE A 269 -5.19 -3.88 13.72
C PHE A 269 -5.51 -5.35 13.51
N GLN A 270 -5.29 -5.88 12.30
CA GLN A 270 -5.54 -7.28 11.99
C GLN A 270 -4.65 -8.20 12.85
N MET A 271 -3.37 -7.84 13.01
CA MET A 271 -2.45 -8.58 13.85
C MET A 271 -2.81 -8.52 15.33
N LEU A 272 -3.06 -7.32 15.87
CA LEU A 272 -3.46 -7.18 17.27
C LEU A 272 -4.76 -7.93 17.56
N HIS A 273 -5.73 -7.86 16.65
CA HIS A 273 -6.99 -8.58 16.78
C HIS A 273 -6.78 -10.10 16.80
N SER A 274 -5.98 -10.65 15.87
CA SER A 274 -5.67 -12.08 15.85
C SER A 274 -4.91 -12.57 17.08
N LEU A 275 -4.17 -11.68 17.76
CA LEU A 275 -3.46 -11.97 19.00
C LEU A 275 -4.22 -11.57 20.27
N LYS A 276 -5.49 -11.14 20.18
CA LYS A 276 -6.30 -10.65 21.32
C LYS A 276 -6.30 -11.62 22.51
N SER A 277 -6.58 -12.89 22.27
CA SER A 277 -6.63 -13.92 23.31
C SER A 277 -5.27 -14.15 23.96
N ASN A 278 -4.21 -14.19 23.16
CA ASN A 278 -2.83 -14.35 23.64
C ASN A 278 -2.36 -13.16 24.45
N LEU A 279 -2.65 -11.93 24.00
CA LEU A 279 -2.33 -10.70 24.72
C LEU A 279 -3.05 -10.67 26.08
N ARG A 280 -4.34 -11.01 26.12
CA ARG A 280 -5.07 -11.12 27.39
C ARG A 280 -4.46 -12.15 28.34
N LYS A 281 -4.04 -13.31 27.83
CA LYS A 281 -3.35 -14.34 28.63
C LYS A 281 -2.02 -13.83 29.18
N ILE A 282 -1.21 -13.14 28.37
CA ILE A 282 0.07 -12.56 28.80
C ILE A 282 -0.15 -11.61 29.99
N PHE A 283 -1.02 -10.62 29.83
CA PHE A 283 -1.24 -9.58 30.85
C PHE A 283 -2.03 -10.05 32.09
N ASN A 284 -2.55 -11.27 32.07
CA ASN A 284 -3.18 -11.93 33.22
C ASN A 284 -2.37 -13.14 33.73
N SER A 285 -1.15 -13.35 33.24
CA SER A 285 -0.32 -14.51 33.63
C SER A 285 0.45 -14.25 34.93
N ASP A 286 0.72 -15.31 35.69
CA ASP A 286 1.61 -15.25 36.85
C ASP A 286 3.01 -14.73 36.46
N GLN A 287 3.47 -15.10 35.26
CA GLN A 287 4.74 -14.63 34.71
C GLN A 287 4.75 -13.11 34.53
N TRP A 288 3.63 -12.50 34.15
CA TRP A 288 3.48 -11.04 34.09
C TRP A 288 3.47 -10.42 35.49
N PHE A 289 2.68 -10.94 36.42
CA PHE A 289 2.60 -10.40 37.79
C PHE A 289 3.92 -10.50 38.56
N ALA A 290 4.69 -11.57 38.32
CA ALA A 290 6.04 -11.75 38.87
C ALA A 290 7.09 -10.86 38.19
N SER A 291 6.76 -10.21 37.08
CA SER A 291 7.73 -9.43 36.29
C SER A 291 7.97 -8.03 36.86
N LYS A 292 9.15 -7.47 36.56
CA LYS A 292 9.46 -6.06 36.85
C LYS A 292 8.60 -5.08 36.05
N TRP A 293 8.12 -5.47 34.86
CA TRP A 293 7.34 -4.60 33.97
C TRP A 293 5.94 -4.33 34.51
N ALA A 294 5.33 -5.27 35.22
CA ALA A 294 4.03 -5.08 35.85
C ALA A 294 4.02 -3.90 36.84
N LYS A 295 5.17 -3.58 37.46
CA LYS A 295 5.31 -2.49 38.44
C LYS A 295 5.57 -1.12 37.80
N GLU A 296 5.80 -1.04 36.48
CA GLU A 296 6.08 0.23 35.82
C GLU A 296 4.83 1.12 35.67
N ALA A 297 4.99 2.44 35.76
CA ALA A 297 3.87 3.37 35.60
C ALA A 297 3.16 3.24 34.23
N GLY A 298 3.90 2.88 33.18
CA GLY A 298 3.35 2.69 31.83
C GLY A 298 2.54 1.41 31.65
N SER A 299 2.74 0.40 32.51
CA SER A 299 2.10 -0.92 32.38
C SER A 299 0.59 -0.84 32.63
N LYS A 300 0.17 -0.02 33.61
CA LYS A 300 -1.24 0.15 34.00
C LYS A 300 -2.12 0.54 32.81
N LYS A 301 -1.67 1.51 32.02
CA LYS A 301 -2.39 1.99 30.82
C LYS A 301 -2.49 0.92 29.73
N VAL A 302 -1.43 0.11 29.56
CA VAL A 302 -1.41 -0.99 28.58
C VAL A 302 -2.39 -2.09 28.99
N VAL A 303 -2.36 -2.50 30.25
CA VAL A 303 -3.29 -3.49 30.80
C VAL A 303 -4.73 -3.00 30.68
N GLU A 304 -5.00 -1.74 31.05
CA GLU A 304 -6.32 -1.11 30.90
C GLU A 304 -6.82 -1.19 29.45
N VAL A 305 -5.98 -0.83 28.47
CA VAL A 305 -6.35 -0.90 27.05
C VAL A 305 -6.61 -2.33 26.58
N ILE A 306 -5.78 -3.31 26.97
CA ILE A 306 -5.96 -4.72 26.59
C ILE A 306 -7.24 -5.32 27.18
N LEU A 307 -7.62 -4.90 28.38
CA LEU A 307 -8.83 -5.39 29.06
C LEU A 307 -10.09 -4.64 28.63
N MET A 308 -9.98 -3.40 28.16
CA MET A 308 -11.09 -2.56 27.73
C MET A 308 -11.88 -3.17 26.55
N PRO A 309 -13.16 -3.52 26.72
CA PRO A 309 -13.96 -4.11 25.63
C PRO A 309 -14.15 -3.17 24.44
N SER A 310 -14.35 -1.87 24.72
CA SER A 310 -14.56 -0.86 23.67
C SER A 310 -13.35 -0.69 22.75
N PHE A 311 -12.13 -0.98 23.21
CA PHE A 311 -10.93 -0.98 22.36
C PHE A 311 -11.05 -2.03 21.25
N TRP A 312 -11.37 -3.26 21.63
CA TRP A 312 -11.52 -4.37 20.69
C TRP A 312 -12.72 -4.17 19.76
N ASN A 313 -13.83 -3.66 20.27
CA ASN A 313 -15.02 -3.39 19.44
C ASN A 313 -14.74 -2.32 18.38
N HIS A 314 -14.05 -1.23 18.73
CA HIS A 314 -13.64 -0.22 17.75
C HIS A 314 -12.62 -0.76 16.75
N MET A 315 -11.71 -1.64 17.17
CA MET A 315 -10.76 -2.30 16.27
C MET A 315 -11.48 -3.21 15.25
N VAL A 316 -12.45 -4.01 15.69
CA VAL A 316 -13.27 -4.83 14.80
C VAL A 316 -14.05 -3.95 13.81
N PHE A 317 -14.65 -2.85 14.30
CA PHE A 317 -15.31 -1.90 13.42
C PHE A 317 -14.36 -1.31 12.36
N ALA A 318 -13.16 -0.91 12.77
CA ALA A 318 -12.14 -0.38 11.85
C ALA A 318 -11.77 -1.40 10.76
N LEU A 319 -11.59 -2.67 11.15
CA LEU A 319 -11.31 -3.76 10.22
C LEU A 319 -12.48 -4.00 9.25
N LYS A 320 -13.72 -3.98 9.72
CA LYS A 320 -14.92 -4.15 8.87
C LYS A 320 -15.03 -3.02 7.84
N VAL A 321 -14.83 -1.77 8.24
CA VAL A 321 -14.91 -0.61 7.34
C VAL A 321 -13.75 -0.58 6.33
N SER A 322 -12.54 -0.93 6.77
CA SER A 322 -11.34 -0.85 5.93
C SER A 322 -11.13 -2.07 5.03
N SER A 323 -11.67 -3.24 5.39
CA SER A 323 -11.40 -4.50 4.68
C SER A 323 -11.75 -4.45 3.18
N PRO A 324 -12.93 -3.95 2.76
CA PRO A 324 -13.26 -3.82 1.34
C PRO A 324 -12.26 -2.93 0.59
N LEU A 325 -11.91 -1.77 1.16
CA LEU A 325 -10.97 -0.83 0.56
C LEU A 325 -9.56 -1.42 0.42
N VAL A 326 -9.09 -2.14 1.43
CA VAL A 326 -7.79 -2.83 1.39
C VAL A 326 -7.79 -3.96 0.35
N ARG A 327 -8.92 -4.65 0.17
CA ARG A 327 -9.04 -5.66 -0.89
C ARG A 327 -8.93 -5.03 -2.28
N VAL A 328 -9.60 -3.90 -2.52
CA VAL A 328 -9.49 -3.17 -3.78
C VAL A 328 -8.06 -2.64 -3.97
N LEU A 329 -7.46 -2.08 -2.93
CA LEU A 329 -6.07 -1.61 -2.97
C LEU A 329 -5.12 -2.73 -3.40
N ARG A 330 -5.23 -3.93 -2.83
CA ARG A 330 -4.42 -5.10 -3.22
C ARG A 330 -4.65 -5.54 -4.67
N LEU A 331 -5.86 -5.40 -5.19
CA LEU A 331 -6.18 -5.73 -6.58
C LEU A 331 -5.59 -4.70 -7.55
N VAL A 332 -5.66 -3.42 -7.20
CA VAL A 332 -5.16 -2.31 -8.04
C VAL A 332 -3.64 -2.24 -8.02
N ASP A 333 -3.00 -2.59 -6.90
CA ASP A 333 -1.55 -2.64 -6.73
C ASP A 333 -0.94 -3.97 -7.26
N SER A 334 -1.77 -4.93 -7.69
CA SER A 334 -1.30 -6.21 -8.21
C SER A 334 -0.79 -6.08 -9.65
N GLU A 335 0.45 -6.49 -9.89
CA GLU A 335 1.03 -6.55 -11.24
C GLU A 335 0.51 -7.72 -12.09
N ARG A 336 -0.25 -8.66 -11.50
CA ARG A 336 -0.63 -9.92 -12.16
C ARG A 336 -1.78 -9.77 -13.16
N ARG A 337 -2.64 -8.77 -12.99
CA ARG A 337 -3.82 -8.57 -13.83
C ARG A 337 -4.06 -7.08 -14.09
N PRO A 338 -4.58 -6.70 -15.27
CA PRO A 338 -4.91 -5.31 -15.57
C PRO A 338 -5.87 -4.72 -14.52
N PRO A 339 -5.51 -3.63 -13.81
CA PRO A 339 -6.25 -3.17 -12.63
C PRO A 339 -7.54 -2.41 -12.98
N MET A 340 -7.66 -1.87 -14.20
CA MET A 340 -8.78 -1.03 -14.60
C MET A 340 -10.15 -1.72 -14.48
N GLY A 341 -10.23 -3.03 -14.76
CA GLY A 341 -11.47 -3.79 -14.61
C GLY A 341 -11.95 -3.86 -13.16
N TYR A 342 -11.03 -3.89 -12.20
CA TYR A 342 -11.38 -3.89 -10.76
C TYR A 342 -11.87 -2.52 -10.31
N ILE A 343 -11.24 -1.43 -10.79
CA ILE A 343 -11.64 -0.06 -10.46
C ILE A 343 -13.08 0.19 -10.93
N TYR A 344 -13.42 -0.23 -12.15
CA TYR A 344 -14.77 -0.05 -12.70
C TYR A 344 -15.86 -0.75 -11.88
N VAL A 345 -15.58 -1.93 -11.31
CA VAL A 345 -16.54 -2.69 -10.48
C VAL A 345 -16.67 -2.11 -9.07
N CYS A 346 -15.72 -1.29 -8.62
CA CYS A 346 -15.68 -0.73 -7.27
C CYS A 346 -16.23 0.70 -7.16
N ILE A 347 -16.43 1.38 -8.29
CA ILE A 347 -17.18 2.65 -8.41
C ILE A 347 -18.66 2.30 -8.56
#